data_AF-A0A1G1A876-F1
#
_entry.id   AF-A0A1G1A876-F1
#
_cell.length_a   1.000
_cell.length_b   1.000
_cell.length_c   1.000
_cell.angle_alpha   90.00
_cell.angle_beta   90.00
_cell.angle_gamma   90.00
#
_symmetry.space_group_name_H-M   'P 1'
#
loop_
_entity.id
_entity.type
_entity.pdbx_description
1 polymer ?
#
loop_
_entity_poly.entity_id
_entity_poly.type
_entity_poly.pdbx_seq_one_letter_code
_entity_poly.pdbx_strand_id
1 'polypeptide(L)'
;MGRALGFHVWIAANDRGRAYGEGRLSDGCLDALPGALTDAPGGEAVRLIDVLWIENGTGRVSGAFEVEHTTSIYSGIVRLLDLAQGAADSARGLFLVAPDDREAQVRAQLARPAFSRIGDLRVRFLPYGELATHREAMARFGQGMKAVEAVARRL
;
A
#
# COMPACT_ATOMS: atom_id res chain seq x y z
N MET A 1 -7.48 -6.70 -7.30
CA MET A 1 -7.77 -5.27 -7.59
C MET A 1 -6.64 -4.59 -8.37
N GLY A 2 -5.42 -4.43 -7.81
CA GLY A 2 -4.33 -3.73 -8.52
C GLY A 2 -4.05 -4.23 -9.95
N ARG A 3 -4.05 -5.55 -10.16
CA ARG A 3 -3.95 -6.17 -11.50
C ARG A 3 -5.06 -5.71 -12.46
N ALA A 4 -6.30 -5.65 -11.97
CA ALA A 4 -7.45 -5.21 -12.78
C ALA A 4 -7.36 -3.72 -13.15
N LEU A 5 -6.69 -2.91 -12.30
CA LEU A 5 -6.43 -1.49 -12.56
C LEU A 5 -5.21 -1.26 -13.46
N GLY A 6 -4.53 -2.31 -13.91
CA GLY A 6 -3.42 -2.25 -14.87
C GLY A 6 -2.02 -2.26 -14.26
N PHE A 7 -1.88 -2.59 -12.97
CA PHE A 7 -0.57 -2.63 -12.30
C PHE A 7 -0.02 -4.05 -12.17
N HIS A 8 1.30 -4.16 -12.14
CA HIS A 8 1.95 -5.29 -11.48
C HIS A 8 1.73 -5.18 -9.97
N VAL A 9 1.50 -6.31 -9.31
CA VAL A 9 1.24 -6.35 -7.88
C VAL A 9 2.37 -7.12 -7.21
N TRP A 10 2.90 -6.57 -6.12
CA TRP A 10 3.72 -7.29 -5.16
C TRP A 10 2.91 -7.54 -3.90
N ILE A 11 3.07 -8.74 -3.33
CA ILE A 11 2.56 -9.12 -2.01
C ILE A 11 3.75 -9.27 -1.09
N ALA A 12 3.65 -8.74 0.13
CA ALA A 12 4.71 -8.77 1.14
C ALA A 12 5.38 -10.14 1.24
N ALA A 13 6.70 -10.15 1.42
CA ALA A 13 7.52 -11.36 1.37
C ALA A 13 7.06 -12.46 2.32
N ASN A 14 6.58 -12.09 3.51
CA ASN A 14 6.05 -12.99 4.54
C ASN A 14 4.64 -13.53 4.23
N ASP A 15 3.89 -12.88 3.35
CA ASP A 15 2.48 -13.19 3.07
C ASP A 15 2.27 -13.92 1.74
N ARG A 16 3.30 -14.05 0.91
CA ARG A 16 3.21 -14.66 -0.42
C ARG A 16 2.60 -16.07 -0.41
N GLY A 17 2.96 -16.87 0.60
CA GLY A 17 2.51 -18.27 0.73
C GLY A 17 1.12 -18.46 1.31
N ARG A 18 0.42 -17.39 1.72
CA ARG A 18 -0.89 -17.49 2.36
C ARG A 18 -1.94 -18.01 1.37
N ALA A 19 -2.84 -18.86 1.84
CA ALA A 19 -3.92 -19.38 1.02
C ALA A 19 -4.93 -18.27 0.64
N TYR A 20 -5.39 -18.28 -0.61
CA TYR A 20 -6.42 -17.37 -1.10
C TYR A 20 -7.25 -18.04 -2.21
N GLY A 21 -8.55 -18.23 -1.97
CA GLY A 21 -9.39 -19.01 -2.87
C GLY A 21 -8.88 -20.44 -3.01
N GLU A 22 -8.67 -20.89 -4.25
CA GLU A 22 -8.10 -22.20 -4.58
C GLU A 22 -6.56 -22.20 -4.69
N GLY A 23 -5.92 -21.04 -4.50
CA GLY A 23 -4.48 -20.85 -4.70
C GLY A 23 -3.79 -20.09 -3.57
N ARG A 24 -2.75 -19.35 -3.92
CA ARG A 24 -1.97 -18.49 -3.01
C ARG A 24 -2.27 -17.02 -3.25
N LEU A 25 -2.09 -16.22 -2.22
CA LEU A 25 -2.31 -14.77 -2.28
C LEU A 25 -1.43 -14.09 -3.33
N SER A 26 -0.20 -14.60 -3.54
CA SER A 26 0.71 -14.08 -4.55
C SER A 26 0.46 -14.56 -5.98
N ASP A 27 -0.59 -15.35 -6.24
CA ASP A 27 -0.79 -15.91 -7.58
C ASP A 27 -1.05 -14.81 -8.62
N GLY A 28 -0.26 -14.84 -9.70
CA GLY A 28 -0.23 -13.81 -10.75
C GLY A 28 0.28 -12.44 -10.28
N CYS A 29 0.97 -12.37 -9.15
CA CYS A 29 1.75 -11.22 -8.68
C CYS A 29 3.22 -11.37 -9.09
N LEU A 30 4.03 -10.33 -8.90
CA LEU A 30 5.47 -10.37 -9.15
C LEU A 30 6.16 -11.37 -8.22
N ASP A 31 7.10 -12.13 -8.75
CA ASP A 31 7.93 -13.08 -8.00
C ASP A 31 9.07 -12.43 -7.22
N ALA A 32 9.58 -11.32 -7.75
CA ALA A 32 10.60 -10.49 -7.12
C ALA A 32 10.26 -9.01 -7.27
N LEU A 33 10.63 -8.21 -6.28
CA LEU A 33 10.60 -6.76 -6.41
C LEU A 33 11.73 -6.30 -7.35
N PRO A 34 11.54 -5.19 -8.09
CA PRO A 34 12.62 -4.52 -8.80
C PRO A 34 13.83 -4.26 -7.90
N GLY A 35 15.04 -4.57 -8.38
CA GLY A 35 16.28 -4.42 -7.60
C GLY A 35 16.49 -3.01 -7.05
N ALA A 36 16.10 -1.98 -7.81
CA ALA A 36 16.14 -0.59 -7.35
C ALA A 36 15.34 -0.32 -6.07
N LEU A 37 14.32 -1.12 -5.75
CA LEU A 37 13.56 -1.02 -4.50
C LEU A 37 14.17 -1.85 -3.37
N THR A 38 14.78 -3.01 -3.69
CA THR A 38 15.40 -3.87 -2.67
C THR A 38 16.78 -3.37 -2.23
N ASP A 39 17.51 -2.72 -3.14
CA ASP A 39 18.88 -2.25 -2.91
C ASP A 39 18.90 -0.84 -2.29
N ALA A 40 17.75 -0.16 -2.25
CA ALA A 40 17.59 1.14 -1.62
C ALA A 40 17.69 1.05 -0.08
N PRO A 41 18.10 2.13 0.60
CA PRO A 41 17.97 2.22 2.05
C PRO A 41 16.53 1.95 2.48
N GLY A 42 16.33 0.99 3.38
CA GLY A 42 14.99 0.55 3.79
C GLY A 42 14.36 -0.55 2.91
N GLY A 43 15.09 -1.12 1.94
CA GLY A 43 14.58 -2.17 1.05
C GLY A 43 13.98 -3.38 1.76
N GLU A 44 14.56 -3.82 2.90
CA GLU A 44 13.97 -4.90 3.71
C GLU A 44 12.61 -4.51 4.31
N ALA A 45 12.44 -3.26 4.73
CA ALA A 45 11.15 -2.75 5.19
C ALA A 45 10.14 -2.68 4.03
N VAL A 46 10.58 -2.24 2.85
CA VAL A 46 9.76 -2.17 1.63
C VAL A 46 9.24 -3.55 1.22
N ARG A 47 10.06 -4.60 1.33
CA ARG A 47 9.67 -5.99 1.03
C ARG A 47 8.53 -6.50 1.90
N LEU A 48 8.35 -5.91 3.08
CA LEU A 48 7.34 -6.26 4.07
C LEU A 48 6.08 -5.38 4.00
N ILE A 49 6.00 -4.45 3.04
CA ILE A 49 4.76 -3.72 2.78
C ILE A 49 3.74 -4.68 2.18
N ASP A 50 2.56 -4.79 2.81
CA ASP A 50 1.53 -5.79 2.50
C ASP A 50 1.24 -5.91 1.00
N VAL A 51 1.02 -4.77 0.34
CA VAL A 51 0.80 -4.71 -1.10
C VAL A 51 1.50 -3.49 -1.71
N LEU A 52 2.23 -3.71 -2.80
CA LEU A 52 2.71 -2.64 -3.68
C LEU A 52 2.11 -2.79 -5.07
N TRP A 53 1.70 -1.65 -5.66
CA TRP A 53 1.30 -1.56 -7.05
C TRP A 53 2.41 -0.87 -7.85
N ILE A 54 2.85 -1.52 -8.91
CA ILE A 54 4.01 -1.14 -9.70
C ILE A 54 3.58 -0.88 -11.14
N GLU A 55 4.01 0.26 -11.69
CA GLU A 55 3.74 0.64 -13.08
C GLU A 55 4.44 -0.31 -14.04
N ASN A 56 3.71 -0.70 -15.10
CA ASN A 56 4.26 -1.54 -16.15
C ASN A 56 5.36 -0.78 -16.91
N GLY A 57 6.48 -1.45 -17.17
CA GLY A 57 7.60 -0.92 -17.95
C GLY A 57 8.57 -0.01 -17.19
N THR A 58 8.11 0.76 -16.20
CA THR A 58 8.98 1.68 -15.43
C THR A 58 9.47 1.08 -14.12
N GLY A 59 8.75 0.09 -13.55
CA GLY A 59 9.09 -0.48 -12.25
C GLY A 59 8.86 0.47 -11.07
N ARG A 60 8.24 1.64 -11.31
CA ARG A 60 7.94 2.64 -10.27
C ARG A 60 6.75 2.20 -9.43
N VAL A 61 6.80 2.46 -8.13
CA VAL A 61 5.65 2.22 -7.25
C VAL A 61 4.60 3.31 -7.49
N SER A 62 3.38 2.92 -7.86
CA SER A 62 2.23 3.84 -7.93
C SER A 62 1.50 3.94 -6.60
N GLY A 63 1.39 2.83 -5.88
CA GLY A 63 0.63 2.72 -4.64
C GLY A 63 1.28 1.75 -3.66
N ALA A 64 1.32 2.12 -2.39
CA ALA A 64 1.74 1.26 -1.30
C ALA A 64 0.63 1.17 -0.26
N PHE A 65 0.30 -0.05 0.18
CA PHE A 65 -0.83 -0.33 1.03
C PHE A 65 -0.38 -1.17 2.22
N GLU A 66 -0.61 -0.64 3.41
CA GLU A 66 -0.43 -1.35 4.68
C GLU A 66 -1.82 -1.62 5.28
N VAL A 67 -2.12 -2.90 5.53
CA VAL A 67 -3.42 -3.41 5.95
C VAL A 67 -3.41 -3.67 7.45
N GLU A 68 -3.96 -2.74 8.21
CA GLU A 68 -3.86 -2.71 9.67
C GLU A 68 -5.15 -3.22 10.33
N HIS A 69 -5.25 -4.54 10.54
CA HIS A 69 -6.38 -5.15 11.25
C HIS A 69 -6.12 -5.25 12.77
N THR A 70 -5.08 -5.98 13.16
CA THR A 70 -4.65 -6.20 14.56
C THR A 70 -3.16 -5.93 14.78
N THR A 71 -2.43 -5.68 13.71
CA THR A 71 -1.02 -5.25 13.70
C THR A 71 -0.88 -3.81 14.19
N SER A 72 0.37 -3.43 14.48
CA SER A 72 0.69 -2.09 14.95
C SER A 72 0.72 -1.11 13.78
N ILE A 73 -0.27 -0.22 13.72
CA ILE A 73 -0.34 0.95 12.82
C ILE A 73 1.03 1.66 12.74
N TYR A 74 1.76 1.72 13.86
CA TYR A 74 3.07 2.35 13.91
C TYR A 74 4.08 1.72 12.96
N SER A 75 4.16 0.38 12.89
CA SER A 75 5.16 -0.28 12.07
C SER A 75 4.83 -0.20 10.58
N GLY A 76 3.54 -0.27 10.22
CA GLY A 76 3.08 -0.01 8.85
C GLY A 76 3.43 1.41 8.40
N ILE A 77 3.20 2.42 9.26
CA ILE A 77 3.63 3.80 8.97
C ILE A 77 5.12 3.83 8.67
N VAL A 78 5.98 3.27 9.52
CA VAL A 78 7.44 3.31 9.31
C VAL A 78 7.86 2.66 7.99
N ARG A 79 7.28 1.51 7.61
CA ARG A 79 7.60 0.86 6.31
C ARG A 79 7.22 1.75 5.12
N LEU A 80 6.07 2.44 5.18
CA LEU A 80 5.68 3.40 4.14
C LEU A 80 6.64 4.60 4.08
N LEU A 81 7.25 5.00 5.20
CA LEU A 81 8.27 6.05 5.22
C LEU A 81 9.59 5.59 4.61
N ASP A 82 10.03 4.39 4.96
CA ASP A 82 11.24 3.82 4.39
C ASP A 82 11.14 3.76 2.86
N LEU A 83 9.97 3.38 2.33
CA LEU A 83 9.69 3.46 0.90
C LEU A 83 9.80 4.89 0.35
N ALA A 84 9.18 5.85 1.04
CA ALA A 84 9.12 7.22 0.57
C ALA A 84 10.48 7.95 0.58
N GLN A 85 11.38 7.54 1.47
CA GLN A 85 12.74 8.10 1.61
C GLN A 85 13.78 7.34 0.78
N GLY A 86 13.63 6.03 0.60
CA GLY A 86 14.62 5.16 -0.06
C GLY A 86 14.55 5.18 -1.58
N ALA A 87 13.36 5.32 -2.17
CA ALA A 87 13.20 5.35 -3.63
C ALA A 87 13.07 6.79 -4.12
N ALA A 88 14.03 7.26 -4.93
CA ALA A 88 14.15 8.63 -5.45
C ALA A 88 12.97 9.13 -6.35
N ASP A 89 11.90 8.36 -6.44
CA ASP A 89 10.70 8.64 -7.24
C ASP A 89 9.46 8.03 -6.56
N SER A 90 9.37 8.29 -5.25
CA SER A 90 8.51 7.65 -4.25
C SER A 90 7.04 7.54 -4.62
N ALA A 91 6.39 6.50 -4.06
CA ALA A 91 5.04 6.09 -4.42
C ALA A 91 4.05 7.25 -4.48
N ARG A 92 3.29 7.34 -5.58
CA ARG A 92 2.31 8.43 -5.78
C ARG A 92 1.17 8.41 -4.75
N GLY A 93 0.91 7.24 -4.15
CA GLY A 93 -0.04 7.10 -3.06
C GLY A 93 0.45 6.15 -1.97
N LEU A 94 0.42 6.61 -0.73
CA LEU A 94 0.65 5.81 0.47
C LEU A 94 -0.68 5.65 1.19
N PHE A 95 -1.07 4.42 1.50
CA PHE A 95 -2.38 4.10 2.05
C PHE A 95 -2.26 3.23 3.30
N LEU A 96 -2.92 3.67 4.37
CA LEU A 96 -3.23 2.83 5.53
C LEU A 96 -4.65 2.31 5.35
N VAL A 97 -4.78 1.00 5.17
CA VAL A 97 -6.04 0.31 4.93
C VAL A 97 -6.48 -0.33 6.25
N ALA A 98 -7.61 0.07 6.82
CA ALA A 98 -8.04 -0.47 8.11
C ALA A 98 -9.57 -0.46 8.23
N PRO A 99 -10.13 -1.13 9.25
CA PRO A 99 -11.53 -0.96 9.63
C PRO A 99 -11.88 0.51 9.90
N ASP A 100 -13.09 0.92 9.53
CA ASP A 100 -13.56 2.31 9.59
C ASP A 100 -13.44 2.94 10.99
N ASP A 101 -13.66 2.16 12.05
CA ASP A 101 -13.56 2.59 13.45
C ASP A 101 -12.13 2.89 13.91
N ARG A 102 -11.10 2.47 13.15
CA ARG A 102 -9.69 2.74 13.45
C ARG A 102 -9.19 4.07 12.92
N GLU A 103 -9.99 4.83 12.17
CA GLU A 103 -9.54 6.09 11.56
C GLU A 103 -8.96 7.07 12.60
N ALA A 104 -9.62 7.20 13.75
CA ALA A 104 -9.15 8.07 14.83
C ALA A 104 -7.79 7.61 15.42
N GLN A 105 -7.57 6.30 15.55
CA GLN A 105 -6.29 5.75 16.02
C GLN A 105 -5.17 6.02 15.00
N VAL A 106 -5.47 5.88 13.71
CA VAL A 106 -4.52 6.19 12.63
C VAL A 106 -4.15 7.68 12.65
N ARG A 107 -5.13 8.58 12.74
CA ARG A 107 -4.90 10.03 12.88
C ARG A 107 -4.03 10.35 14.10
N ALA A 108 -4.33 9.74 15.24
CA ALA A 108 -3.56 9.93 16.46
C ALA A 108 -2.11 9.48 16.33
N GLN A 109 -1.83 8.36 15.63
CA GLN A 109 -0.45 7.94 15.35
C GLN A 109 0.26 8.95 14.47
N LEU A 110 -0.32 9.36 13.33
CA LEU A 110 0.30 10.30 12.38
C LEU A 110 0.55 11.68 12.99
N ALA A 111 -0.27 12.12 13.96
CA ALA A 111 -0.09 13.37 14.67
C ALA A 111 1.11 13.36 15.65
N ARG A 112 1.76 12.21 15.89
CA ARG A 112 2.90 12.12 16.81
C ARG A 112 4.09 12.94 16.28
N PRO A 113 4.85 13.64 17.15
CA PRO A 113 6.00 14.45 16.72
C PRO A 113 7.08 13.67 15.96
N ALA A 114 7.27 12.38 16.27
CA ALA A 114 8.17 11.48 15.54
C ALA A 114 7.83 11.36 14.05
N PHE A 115 6.58 11.66 13.70
CA PHE A 115 5.97 11.59 12.39
C PHE A 115 5.66 12.96 11.80
N SER A 116 6.09 14.05 12.45
CA SER A 116 5.84 15.42 11.97
C SER A 116 6.39 15.71 10.56
N ARG A 117 7.51 15.08 10.18
CA ARG A 117 8.08 15.17 8.82
C ARG A 117 7.28 14.40 7.75
N ILE A 118 6.26 13.63 8.15
CA ILE A 118 5.37 12.85 7.28
C ILE A 118 4.22 13.70 6.75
N GLY A 119 3.97 14.89 7.30
CA GLY A 119 2.91 15.79 6.82
C GLY A 119 2.94 16.00 5.30
N ASP A 120 4.13 15.96 4.69
CA ASP A 120 4.34 16.12 3.25
C ASP A 120 4.09 14.84 2.43
N LEU A 121 4.11 13.66 3.06
CA LEU A 121 4.00 12.36 2.39
C LEU A 121 2.56 11.98 2.03
N ARG A 122 1.58 12.80 2.40
CA ARG A 122 0.15 12.68 2.01
C ARG A 122 -0.39 11.25 2.17
N VAL A 123 -0.06 10.59 3.28
CA VAL A 123 -0.62 9.28 3.64
C VAL A 123 -2.14 9.41 3.74
N ARG A 124 -2.86 8.48 3.11
CA ARG A 124 -4.32 8.47 3.07
C ARG A 124 -4.86 7.26 3.83
N PHE A 125 -6.02 7.43 4.43
CA PHE A 125 -6.77 6.34 5.01
C PHE A 125 -7.67 5.71 3.96
N LEU A 126 -7.67 4.39 3.87
CA LEU A 126 -8.53 3.65 2.96
C LEU A 126 -9.41 2.69 3.78
N PRO A 127 -10.65 3.08 4.10
CA PRO A 127 -11.52 2.27 4.94
C PRO A 127 -11.93 0.96 4.27
N TYR A 128 -12.13 -0.08 5.07
CA TYR A 128 -12.66 -1.36 4.58
C TYR A 128 -14.06 -1.22 3.98
N GLY A 129 -14.93 -0.38 4.58
CA GLY A 129 -16.28 -0.14 4.07
C GLY A 129 -16.29 0.40 2.64
N GLU A 130 -15.40 1.35 2.35
CA GLU A 130 -15.24 1.94 1.01
C GLU A 130 -14.78 0.90 -0.02
N LEU A 131 -13.77 0.09 0.33
CA LEU A 131 -13.29 -0.99 -0.53
C LEU A 131 -14.35 -2.07 -0.74
N ALA A 132 -15.07 -2.47 0.30
CA ALA A 132 -16.13 -3.47 0.22
C ALA A 132 -17.24 -3.01 -0.74
N THR A 133 -17.62 -1.73 -0.67
CA THR A 133 -18.68 -1.15 -1.48
C THR A 133 -18.28 -0.98 -2.95
N HIS A 134 -17.03 -0.58 -3.22
CA HIS A 134 -16.66 -0.09 -4.54
C HIS A 134 -15.68 -0.99 -5.33
N ARG A 135 -15.02 -1.98 -4.71
CA ARG A 135 -13.93 -2.76 -5.36
C ARG A 135 -14.33 -3.41 -6.69
N GLU A 136 -15.56 -3.87 -6.83
CA GLU A 136 -16.03 -4.54 -8.05
C GLU A 136 -16.16 -3.54 -9.20
N ALA A 137 -16.76 -2.37 -8.93
CA ALA A 137 -16.85 -1.29 -9.91
C ALA A 137 -15.45 -0.76 -10.28
N MET A 138 -14.57 -0.59 -9.30
CA MET A 138 -13.18 -0.18 -9.55
C MET A 138 -12.45 -1.20 -10.42
N ALA A 139 -12.57 -2.50 -10.12
CA ALA A 139 -11.90 -3.54 -10.89
C ALA A 139 -12.46 -3.68 -12.32
N ARG A 140 -13.75 -3.37 -12.52
CA ARG A 140 -14.39 -3.50 -13.83
C ARG A 140 -14.20 -2.29 -14.75
N PHE A 141 -14.28 -1.08 -14.19
CA PHE A 141 -14.32 0.17 -14.96
C PHE A 141 -13.16 1.12 -14.67
N GLY A 142 -12.41 0.87 -13.60
CA GLY A 142 -11.29 1.70 -13.20
C GLY A 142 -10.03 1.43 -13.99
N GLN A 143 -9.14 2.42 -13.99
CA GLN A 143 -7.78 2.30 -14.50
C GLN A 143 -6.87 3.20 -13.67
N GLY A 144 -5.66 2.74 -13.39
CA GLY A 144 -4.68 3.49 -12.62
C GLY A 144 -5.14 3.79 -11.19
N MET A 145 -4.60 4.86 -10.60
CA MET A 145 -4.83 5.20 -9.19
C MET A 145 -6.18 5.88 -8.92
N LYS A 146 -6.77 6.56 -9.91
CA LYS A 146 -7.90 7.48 -9.73
C LYS A 146 -9.05 6.87 -8.90
N ALA A 147 -9.42 5.62 -9.19
CA ALA A 147 -10.53 4.95 -8.54
C ALA A 147 -10.29 4.73 -7.03
N VAL A 148 -9.06 4.38 -6.66
CA VAL A 148 -8.68 4.12 -5.27
C VAL A 148 -8.45 5.42 -4.51
N GLU A 149 -7.87 6.42 -5.17
CA GLU A 149 -7.71 7.75 -4.58
C GLU A 149 -9.05 8.44 -4.28
N ALA A 150 -10.07 8.19 -5.09
CA ALA A 150 -11.40 8.77 -4.92
C ALA A 150 -12.13 8.28 -3.67
N VAL A 151 -11.82 7.05 -3.21
CA VAL A 151 -12.43 6.45 -2.02
C VAL A 151 -11.52 6.53 -0.78
N ALA A 152 -10.31 7.06 -0.94
CA ALA A 152 -9.38 7.27 0.15
C ALA A 152 -9.63 8.64 0.83
N ARG A 153 -9.52 8.67 2.16
CA ARG A 153 -9.71 9.87 2.98
C ARG A 153 -8.35 10.52 3.30
N ARG A 154 -8.32 11.85 3.27
CA ARG A 154 -7.15 12.61 3.75
C ARG A 154 -7.17 12.62 5.28
N LEU A 155 -6.00 12.33 5.86
CA LEU A 155 -5.77 12.23 7.29
C LEU A 155 -5.28 13.54 7.91
#